data_AF-A0AAY5KTJ4-F1
#
_entry.id   AF-A0AAY5KTJ4-F1
#
_cell.length_a   1.000
_cell.length_b   1.000
_cell.length_c   1.000
_cell.angle_alpha   90.00
_cell.angle_beta   90.00
_cell.angle_gamma   90.00
#
_symmetry.space_group_name_H-M   'P 1'
#
loop_
_entity.id
_entity.type
_entity.pdbx_description
1 polymer ?
#
loop_
_entity_poly.entity_id
_entity_poly.type
_entity_poly.pdbx_seq_one_letter_code
_entity_poly.pdbx_strand_id
1 'polypeptide(L)'
;MLVGLLLIVVAASGKGFGIVSSIRIIGGVVAVGVFLLLISIVGLISALNHHQVMLFFYMVILFLVFLFQFGVSCACLAITQGQQVKLLSATWGLMSNETRVGVEMSLDCCGLVNTTQSSEQFKQDIDLCPAPCKKTSTCFTCGDKMLHRAAWSLRILGGVGLFFSFTEILGVWLAAHYRNQKDPKANPSTLL
;
A
#
# COMPACT_ATOMS: atom_id res chain seq x y z
N MET A 1 -5.05 5.91 -15.55
CA MET A 1 -5.49 4.89 -16.51
C MET A 1 -4.46 3.77 -16.67
N LEU A 2 -3.26 4.03 -17.23
CA LEU A 2 -2.23 2.99 -17.44
C LEU A 2 -1.88 2.21 -16.17
N VAL A 3 -1.56 2.91 -15.07
CA VAL A 3 -1.22 2.26 -13.78
C VAL A 3 -2.36 1.39 -13.26
N GLY A 4 -3.61 1.87 -13.33
CA GLY A 4 -4.79 1.09 -12.92
C GLY A 4 -4.97 -0.19 -13.74
N LEU A 5 -4.81 -0.11 -15.07
CA LEU A 5 -4.87 -1.28 -15.95
C LEU A 5 -3.74 -2.27 -15.65
N LEU A 6 -2.51 -1.79 -15.43
CA LEU A 6 -1.38 -2.64 -15.08
C LEU A 6 -1.61 -3.38 -13.75
N LEU A 7 -2.12 -2.70 -12.73
CA LEU A 7 -2.43 -3.33 -11.43
C LEU A 7 -3.47 -4.44 -11.57
N ILE A 8 -4.54 -4.20 -12.36
CA ILE A 8 -5.59 -5.19 -12.61
C ILE A 8 -5.01 -6.40 -13.37
N VAL A 9 -4.27 -6.17 -14.45
CA VAL A 9 -3.70 -7.23 -15.30
C VAL A 9 -2.69 -8.07 -14.52
N VAL A 10 -1.75 -7.45 -13.80
CA VAL A 10 -0.75 -8.18 -13.02
C VAL A 10 -1.40 -8.99 -11.90
N ALA A 11 -2.40 -8.43 -11.20
CA ALA A 11 -3.12 -9.15 -10.16
C ALA A 11 -3.93 -10.34 -10.72
N ALA A 12 -4.58 -10.17 -11.88
CA ALA A 12 -5.33 -11.23 -12.54
C ALA A 12 -4.41 -12.36 -13.04
N SER A 13 -3.30 -12.02 -13.70
CA SER A 13 -2.31 -12.99 -14.16
C SER A 13 -1.61 -13.70 -13.00
N GLY A 14 -1.30 -12.99 -11.90
CA GLY A 14 -0.68 -13.57 -10.71
C GLY A 14 -1.52 -14.65 -10.04
N LYS A 15 -2.86 -14.55 -10.13
CA LYS A 15 -3.79 -15.61 -9.70
C LYS A 15 -3.70 -16.85 -10.59
N GLY A 16 -3.52 -16.67 -11.90
CA GLY A 16 -3.41 -17.76 -12.87
C GLY A 16 -2.15 -18.61 -12.71
N PHE A 17 -1.04 -18.03 -12.24
CA PHE A 17 0.23 -18.74 -12.03
C PHE A 17 0.40 -19.34 -10.62
N GLY A 18 -0.55 -19.14 -9.70
CA GLY A 18 -0.46 -19.68 -8.33
C GLY A 18 0.69 -19.08 -7.48
N ILE A 19 1.29 -17.98 -7.91
CA ILE A 19 2.48 -17.35 -7.26
C ILE A 19 2.09 -16.57 -5.99
N VAL A 20 0.83 -16.14 -5.86
CA VAL A 20 0.36 -15.36 -4.70
C VAL A 20 -0.80 -16.10 -4.02
N SER A 21 -0.54 -16.63 -2.82
CA SER A 21 -1.46 -17.53 -2.10
C SER A 21 -2.61 -16.80 -1.36
N SER A 22 -2.52 -15.49 -1.14
CA SER A 22 -3.53 -14.76 -0.35
C SER A 22 -4.53 -13.98 -1.20
N ILE A 23 -5.75 -14.51 -1.30
CA ILE A 23 -6.92 -13.87 -1.94
C ILE A 23 -7.15 -12.44 -1.42
N ARG A 24 -6.86 -12.18 -0.14
CA ARG A 24 -7.03 -10.87 0.49
C ARG A 24 -6.11 -9.80 -0.10
N ILE A 25 -4.84 -10.14 -0.33
CA ILE A 25 -3.84 -9.20 -0.86
C ILE A 25 -4.16 -8.88 -2.32
N ILE A 26 -4.49 -9.90 -3.11
CA ILE A 26 -4.88 -9.74 -4.51
C ILE A 26 -6.13 -8.88 -4.63
N GLY A 27 -7.15 -9.13 -3.79
CA GLY A 27 -8.39 -8.34 -3.77
C GLY A 27 -8.13 -6.86 -3.50
N GLY A 28 -7.21 -6.54 -2.59
CA GLY A 28 -6.79 -5.16 -2.32
C GLY A 28 -6.17 -4.48 -3.55
N VAL A 29 -5.21 -5.14 -4.22
CA VAL A 29 -4.54 -4.58 -5.41
C VAL A 29 -5.53 -4.34 -6.55
N VAL A 30 -6.46 -5.28 -6.79
CA VAL A 30 -7.49 -5.13 -7.83
C VAL A 30 -8.45 -3.98 -7.50
N ALA A 31 -8.90 -3.87 -6.24
CA ALA A 31 -9.79 -2.80 -5.81
C ALA A 31 -9.15 -1.42 -6.01
N VAL A 32 -7.87 -1.25 -5.63
CA VAL A 32 -7.10 -0.03 -5.88
C VAL A 32 -6.98 0.23 -7.39
N GLY A 33 -6.69 -0.79 -8.20
CA GLY A 33 -6.59 -0.66 -9.65
C GLY A 33 -7.87 -0.15 -10.31
N VAL A 34 -9.03 -0.70 -9.92
CA VAL A 34 -10.35 -0.27 -10.42
C VAL A 34 -10.66 1.16 -9.98
N PHE A 35 -10.41 1.50 -8.71
CA PHE A 35 -10.61 2.85 -8.19
C PHE A 35 -9.79 3.90 -8.97
N LEU A 36 -8.50 3.64 -9.19
CA LEU A 36 -7.63 4.52 -9.99
C LEU A 36 -8.08 4.64 -11.45
N LEU A 37 -8.63 3.57 -12.02
CA LEU A 37 -9.17 3.58 -13.38
C LEU A 37 -10.39 4.51 -13.46
N LEU A 38 -11.34 4.38 -12.53
CA LEU A 38 -12.53 5.24 -12.46
C LEU A 38 -12.17 6.72 -12.30
N ILE A 39 -11.27 7.05 -11.36
CA ILE A 39 -10.79 8.43 -11.18
C ILE A 39 -10.17 8.97 -12.47
N SER A 40 -9.38 8.15 -13.17
CA SER A 40 -8.75 8.59 -14.41
C SER A 40 -9.73 8.79 -15.57
N ILE A 41 -10.82 8.01 -15.64
CA ILE A 41 -11.90 8.24 -16.61
C ILE A 41 -12.62 9.55 -16.29
N VAL A 42 -12.96 9.79 -15.02
CA VAL A 42 -13.59 11.05 -14.59
C VAL A 42 -12.69 12.24 -14.91
N GLY A 43 -11.38 12.13 -14.65
CA GLY A 43 -10.40 13.15 -15.00
C GLY A 43 -10.32 13.41 -16.50
N LEU A 44 -10.31 12.37 -17.34
CA LEU A 44 -10.30 12.49 -18.80
C LEU A 44 -11.57 13.17 -19.33
N ILE A 45 -12.75 12.72 -18.87
CA ILE A 45 -14.05 13.32 -19.25
C ILE A 45 -14.11 14.79 -18.83
N SER A 46 -13.60 15.12 -17.62
CA SER A 46 -13.56 16.50 -17.11
C SER A 46 -12.69 17.41 -17.98
N ALA A 47 -11.56 16.91 -18.47
CA ALA A 47 -10.68 17.66 -19.38
C ALA A 47 -11.30 17.85 -20.77
N LEU A 48 -11.98 16.84 -21.31
CA LEU A 48 -12.55 16.90 -22.66
C LEU A 48 -13.84 17.73 -22.73
N ASN A 49 -14.79 17.51 -21.82
CA ASN A 49 -16.13 18.08 -21.92
C ASN A 49 -16.27 19.48 -21.30
N HIS A 50 -15.21 20.07 -20.71
CA HIS A 50 -15.24 21.36 -20.01
C HIS A 50 -16.38 21.45 -18.96
N HIS A 51 -16.85 20.32 -18.45
CA HIS A 51 -17.99 20.27 -17.54
C HIS A 51 -17.54 20.68 -16.13
N GLN A 52 -17.72 21.96 -15.79
CA GLN A 52 -17.20 22.58 -14.57
C GLN A 52 -17.55 21.84 -13.27
N VAL A 53 -18.71 21.17 -13.22
CA VAL A 53 -19.16 20.39 -12.05
C VAL A 53 -18.35 19.10 -11.88
N MET A 54 -18.02 18.39 -12.97
CA MET A 54 -17.26 17.14 -12.89
C MET A 54 -15.81 17.39 -12.50
N LEU A 55 -15.24 18.51 -12.97
CA LEU A 55 -13.92 18.98 -12.57
C LEU A 55 -13.86 19.30 -11.07
N PHE A 56 -14.93 19.87 -10.49
CA PHE A 56 -15.01 20.11 -9.06
C PHE A 56 -14.96 18.82 -8.25
N PHE A 57 -15.78 17.82 -8.61
CA PHE A 57 -15.73 16.51 -7.94
C PHE A 57 -14.37 15.84 -8.07
N TYR A 58 -13.75 15.91 -9.25
CA TYR A 58 -12.40 15.39 -9.47
C TYR A 58 -11.37 16.04 -8.53
N MET A 59 -11.40 17.37 -8.41
CA MET A 59 -10.50 18.09 -7.49
C MET A 59 -10.72 17.71 -6.02
N VAL A 60 -11.97 17.56 -5.58
CA VAL A 60 -12.30 17.12 -4.22
C VAL A 60 -11.76 15.71 -3.96
N ILE A 61 -11.97 14.79 -4.91
CA ILE A 61 -11.49 13.41 -4.78
C ILE A 61 -9.95 13.37 -4.70
N LEU A 62 -9.25 14.08 -5.59
CA LEU A 62 -7.78 14.17 -5.53
C LEU A 62 -7.29 14.79 -4.22
N PHE A 63 -7.97 15.81 -3.71
CA PHE A 63 -7.60 16.40 -2.43
C PHE A 63 -7.76 15.40 -1.26
N LEU A 64 -8.83 14.60 -1.27
CA LEU A 64 -9.02 13.54 -0.27
C LEU A 64 -7.95 12.45 -0.37
N VAL A 65 -7.64 12.00 -1.59
CA VAL A 65 -6.58 11.01 -1.83
C VAL A 65 -5.22 11.55 -1.36
N PHE A 66 -4.91 12.82 -1.63
CA PHE A 66 -3.74 13.50 -1.12
C PHE A 66 -3.66 13.45 0.42
N LEU A 67 -4.74 13.76 1.14
CA LEU A 67 -4.74 13.73 2.61
C LEU A 67 -4.43 12.34 3.16
N PHE A 68 -5.05 11.30 2.60
CA PHE A 68 -4.80 9.92 3.00
C PHE A 68 -3.37 9.48 2.66
N GLN A 69 -2.91 9.77 1.44
CA GLN A 69 -1.59 9.36 0.97
C GLN A 69 -0.48 10.06 1.76
N PHE A 70 -0.60 11.37 1.98
CA PHE A 70 0.32 12.13 2.80
C PHE A 70 0.35 11.61 4.24
N GLY A 71 -0.83 11.40 4.84
CA GLY A 71 -0.95 10.87 6.20
C GLY A 71 -0.32 9.48 6.37
N VAL A 72 -0.65 8.53 5.49
CA VAL A 72 -0.08 7.17 5.52
C VAL A 72 1.42 7.20 5.24
N SER A 73 1.89 8.05 4.31
CA SER A 73 3.32 8.18 4.00
C SER A 73 4.12 8.71 5.19
N CYS A 74 3.62 9.75 5.85
CA CYS A 74 4.22 10.27 7.07
C CYS A 74 4.21 9.24 8.20
N ALA A 75 3.11 8.50 8.37
CA ALA A 75 3.03 7.42 9.36
C ALA A 75 4.06 6.31 9.10
N CYS A 76 4.23 5.89 7.84
CA CYS A 76 5.23 4.89 7.44
C CYS A 76 6.67 5.37 7.68
N LEU A 77 6.95 6.67 7.53
CA LEU A 77 8.28 7.23 7.82
C LEU A 77 8.53 7.43 9.32
N ALA A 78 7.48 7.74 10.09
CA ALA A 78 7.58 8.05 11.51
C ALA A 78 7.60 6.81 12.42
N ILE A 79 7.21 5.64 11.91
CA ILE A 79 7.10 4.42 12.71
C ILE A 79 8.47 3.97 13.26
N THR A 80 8.53 3.77 14.57
CA THR A 80 9.76 3.37 15.28
C THR A 80 9.89 1.85 15.37
N GLN A 81 11.11 1.34 15.61
CA GLN A 81 11.35 -0.10 15.79
C GLN A 81 10.49 -0.69 16.92
N GLY A 82 10.34 0.01 18.04
CA GLY A 82 9.51 -0.46 19.15
C GLY A 82 8.02 -0.62 18.77
N GLN A 83 7.49 0.26 17.92
CA GLN A 83 6.13 0.13 17.39
C GLN A 83 6.01 -1.02 16.39
N GLN A 84 7.03 -1.23 15.55
CA GLN A 84 7.06 -2.37 14.63
C GLN A 84 7.06 -3.70 15.39
N VAL A 85 7.84 -3.82 16.48
CA VAL A 85 7.87 -5.04 17.32
C VAL A 85 6.50 -5.31 17.93
N LYS A 86 5.83 -4.29 18.48
CA LYS A 86 4.48 -4.43 19.07
C LYS A 86 3.42 -4.85 18.04
N LEU A 87 3.46 -4.26 16.85
CA LEU A 87 2.54 -4.62 15.77
C LEU A 87 2.80 -6.05 15.31
N LEU A 88 4.07 -6.42 15.18
CA LEU A 88 4.47 -7.75 14.74
C LEU A 88 4.09 -8.82 15.76
N SER A 89 4.26 -8.57 17.06
CA SER A 89 3.85 -9.51 18.11
C SER A 89 2.35 -9.71 18.19
N ALA A 90 1.57 -8.63 18.08
CA ALA A 90 0.11 -8.71 17.98
C ALA A 90 -0.31 -9.50 16.74
N THR A 91 0.31 -9.24 15.59
CA THR A 91 -0.02 -9.93 14.34
C THR A 91 0.35 -11.41 14.39
N TRP A 92 1.53 -11.76 14.93
CA TRP A 92 1.97 -13.15 15.07
C TRP A 92 1.00 -13.97 15.90
N GLY A 93 0.50 -13.40 17.01
CA GLY A 93 -0.52 -14.02 17.86
C GLY A 93 -1.83 -14.31 17.14
N LEU A 94 -2.23 -13.47 16.18
CA LEU A 94 -3.43 -13.64 15.36
C LEU A 94 -3.25 -14.59 14.17
N MET A 95 -2.00 -14.88 13.77
CA MET A 95 -1.73 -15.78 12.66
C MET A 95 -1.97 -17.24 13.04
N SER A 96 -2.53 -18.01 12.09
CA SER A 96 -2.65 -19.46 12.19
C SER A 96 -1.29 -20.16 12.07
N ASN A 97 -1.17 -21.38 12.64
CA ASN A 97 0.05 -22.18 12.58
C ASN A 97 0.54 -22.42 11.14
N GLU A 98 -0.37 -22.69 10.20
CA GLU A 98 -0.03 -22.85 8.77
C GLU A 98 0.65 -21.60 8.18
N THR A 99 0.17 -20.42 8.56
CA THR A 99 0.76 -19.15 8.08
C THR A 99 2.12 -18.92 8.72
N ARG A 100 2.29 -19.24 10.01
CA ARG A 100 3.58 -19.14 10.71
C ARG A 100 4.61 -20.06 10.07
N VAL A 101 4.27 -21.33 9.84
CA VAL A 101 5.13 -22.30 9.15
C VAL A 101 5.51 -21.83 7.76
N GLY A 102 4.56 -21.27 6.99
CA GLY A 102 4.84 -20.71 5.67
C GLY A 102 5.85 -19.55 5.72
N VAL A 103 5.75 -18.69 6.73
CA VAL A 103 6.71 -17.60 6.96
C VAL A 103 8.09 -18.14 7.36
N GLU A 104 8.15 -19.07 8.31
CA GLU A 104 9.38 -19.70 8.77
C GLU A 104 10.15 -20.39 7.63
N MET A 105 9.43 -21.11 6.77
CA MET A 105 10.02 -21.77 5.60
C MET A 105 10.46 -20.76 4.52
N SER A 106 9.66 -19.72 4.27
CA SER A 106 9.97 -18.73 3.22
C SER A 106 11.10 -17.77 3.60
N LEU A 107 11.26 -17.47 4.89
CA LEU A 107 12.30 -16.56 5.39
C LEU A 107 13.50 -17.30 5.99
N ASP A 108 13.43 -18.63 6.10
CA ASP A 108 14.45 -19.49 6.72
C ASP A 108 14.82 -18.98 8.13
N CYS A 109 13.81 -18.92 9.00
CA CYS A 109 13.87 -18.44 10.38
C CYS A 109 12.92 -19.24 11.26
N CYS A 110 13.07 -19.16 12.59
CA CYS A 110 12.16 -19.83 13.53
C CYS A 110 11.74 -18.91 14.68
N GLY A 111 10.44 -18.90 15.00
CA GLY A 111 9.88 -18.13 16.12
C GLY A 111 9.96 -16.61 15.96
N LEU A 112 9.10 -15.87 16.66
CA LEU A 112 9.00 -14.42 16.49
C LEU A 112 10.15 -13.64 17.15
N VAL A 113 10.13 -13.48 18.48
CA VAL A 113 11.19 -12.78 19.22
C VAL A 113 11.40 -13.48 20.54
N ASN A 114 12.66 -13.70 20.92
CA ASN A 114 13.00 -14.30 22.20
C ASN A 114 12.96 -13.23 23.31
N THR A 115 11.78 -13.00 23.88
CA THR A 115 11.59 -12.08 25.02
C THR A 115 11.18 -12.91 26.24
N THR A 116 11.48 -12.43 27.45
CA THR A 116 11.11 -13.13 28.71
C THR A 116 9.61 -13.44 28.81
N GLN A 117 8.74 -12.59 28.24
CA GLN A 117 7.29 -12.79 28.22
C GLN A 117 6.80 -13.78 27.14
N SER A 118 7.58 -14.00 26.08
CA SER A 118 7.22 -14.89 24.97
C SER A 118 8.00 -16.21 24.98
N SER A 119 8.76 -16.49 26.05
CA SER A 119 9.75 -17.58 26.06
C SER A 119 9.13 -18.97 25.86
N GLU A 120 7.97 -19.26 26.45
CA GLU A 120 7.30 -20.55 26.27
C GLU A 120 6.75 -20.72 24.84
N GLN A 121 6.12 -19.68 24.30
CA GLN A 121 5.60 -19.70 22.94
C GLN A 121 6.72 -19.73 21.89
N PHE A 122 7.83 -19.05 22.18
CA PHE A 122 9.03 -19.09 21.35
C PHE A 122 9.66 -20.49 21.32
N LYS A 123 9.69 -21.22 22.45
CA LYS A 123 10.15 -22.61 22.50
C LYS A 123 9.24 -23.53 21.69
N GLN A 124 7.91 -23.41 21.85
CA GLN A 124 6.96 -24.19 21.05
C GLN A 124 7.10 -23.91 19.54
N ASP A 125 7.17 -22.63 19.15
CA ASP A 125 7.36 -22.23 17.75
C ASP A 125 8.67 -22.81 17.19
N ILE A 126 9.77 -22.76 17.95
CA ILE A 126 11.04 -23.40 17.57
C ILE A 126 10.92 -24.92 17.42
N ASP A 127 10.25 -25.61 18.33
CA ASP A 127 10.12 -27.06 18.30
C ASP A 127 9.34 -27.54 17.07
N LEU A 128 8.29 -26.81 16.70
CA LEU A 128 7.44 -27.08 15.53
C LEU A 128 8.02 -26.53 14.21
N CYS A 129 9.05 -25.68 14.26
CA CYS A 129 9.63 -25.04 13.08
C CYS A 129 10.21 -26.05 12.08
N PRO A 130 9.72 -26.09 10.82
CA PRO A 130 10.22 -26.99 9.78
C PRO A 130 11.33 -26.35 8.92
N ALA A 131 11.77 -25.13 9.24
CA ALA A 131 12.72 -24.39 8.41
C ALA A 131 14.08 -25.10 8.27
N PRO A 132 14.73 -25.04 7.09
CA PRO A 132 16.04 -25.65 6.84
C PRO A 132 17.12 -25.22 7.83
N CYS A 133 17.14 -23.94 8.24
CA CYS A 133 18.11 -23.37 9.18
C CYS A 133 18.26 -24.20 10.47
N LYS A 134 17.17 -24.82 10.96
CA LYS A 134 17.16 -25.63 12.18
C LYS A 134 18.01 -26.90 12.05
N LYS A 135 18.14 -27.45 10.84
CA LYS A 135 18.90 -28.67 10.56
C LYS A 135 20.40 -28.40 10.39
N THR A 136 20.78 -27.19 10.02
CA THR A 136 22.14 -26.87 9.55
C THR A 136 22.99 -26.06 10.53
N SER A 137 22.42 -25.28 11.48
CA SER A 137 23.14 -24.56 12.57
C SER A 137 22.20 -23.61 13.38
N THR A 138 22.72 -22.54 14.00
CA THR A 138 21.98 -21.46 14.68
C THR A 138 20.99 -20.76 13.73
N CYS A 139 19.70 -20.88 14.01
CA CYS A 139 18.66 -20.18 13.25
C CYS A 139 18.35 -18.79 13.84
N PHE A 140 18.17 -17.80 12.98
CA PHE A 140 17.75 -16.45 13.38
C PHE A 140 16.25 -16.41 13.71
N THR A 141 15.85 -15.44 14.53
CA THR A 141 14.42 -15.21 14.79
C THR A 141 13.75 -14.60 13.56
N CYS A 142 12.51 -14.99 13.30
CA CYS A 142 11.72 -14.39 12.23
C CYS A 142 11.42 -12.92 12.50
N GLY A 143 11.29 -12.52 13.76
CA GLY A 143 11.11 -11.12 14.17
C GLY A 143 12.25 -10.24 13.66
N ASP A 144 13.51 -10.63 13.87
CA ASP A 144 14.66 -9.83 13.43
C ASP A 144 14.69 -9.68 11.90
N LYS A 145 14.48 -10.77 11.15
CA LYS A 145 14.43 -10.74 9.69
C LYS A 145 13.26 -9.88 9.18
N MET A 146 12.07 -10.03 9.77
CA MET A 146 10.88 -9.29 9.39
C MET A 146 11.00 -7.81 9.73
N LEU A 147 11.51 -7.44 10.91
CA LEU A 147 11.69 -6.06 11.33
C LEU A 147 12.70 -5.33 10.46
N HIS A 148 13.83 -5.98 10.15
CA HIS A 148 14.83 -5.41 9.25
C HIS A 148 14.25 -5.13 7.86
N ARG A 149 13.51 -6.09 7.30
CA ARG A 149 12.83 -5.92 6.00
C ARG A 149 11.74 -4.86 6.06
N ALA A 150 10.92 -4.86 7.11
CA ALA A 150 9.80 -3.93 7.29
C ALA A 150 10.29 -2.49 7.40
N ALA A 151 11.34 -2.21 8.18
CA ALA A 151 11.88 -0.86 8.32
C ALA A 151 12.36 -0.28 6.99
N TRP A 152 13.03 -1.10 6.17
CA TRP A 152 13.48 -0.68 4.83
C TRP A 152 12.29 -0.45 3.89
N SER A 153 11.32 -1.37 3.87
CA SER A 153 10.11 -1.24 3.05
C SER A 153 9.26 -0.04 3.44
N LEU A 154 9.07 0.23 4.73
CA LEU A 154 8.27 1.37 5.23
C LEU A 154 8.90 2.71 4.85
N ARG A 155 10.24 2.81 4.90
CA ARG A 155 10.96 4.00 4.43
C ARG A 155 10.77 4.25 2.93
N ILE A 156 10.88 3.19 2.12
CA ILE A 156 10.67 3.30 0.67
C ILE A 156 9.22 3.65 0.36
N LEU A 157 8.26 2.92 0.93
CA LEU A 157 6.83 3.15 0.70
C LEU A 157 6.41 4.55 1.14
N GLY A 158 6.87 5.01 2.31
CA GLY A 158 6.62 6.35 2.79
C GLY A 158 7.27 7.42 1.91
N GLY A 159 8.50 7.20 1.43
CA GLY A 159 9.17 8.12 0.50
C GLY A 159 8.46 8.21 -0.86
N VAL A 160 8.09 7.07 -1.45
CA VAL A 160 7.36 7.01 -2.72
C VAL A 160 5.97 7.65 -2.62
N GLY A 161 5.24 7.35 -1.54
CA GLY A 161 3.93 7.97 -1.30
C GLY A 161 4.02 9.48 -1.07
N LEU A 162 5.06 9.96 -0.40
CA LEU A 162 5.30 11.39 -0.19
C LEU A 162 5.65 12.09 -1.51
N PHE A 163 6.45 11.47 -2.38
CA PHE A 163 6.72 11.96 -3.74
C PHE A 163 5.43 12.09 -4.56
N PHE A 164 4.60 11.04 -4.59
CA PHE A 164 3.33 11.10 -5.30
C PHE A 164 2.39 12.15 -4.71
N SER A 165 2.39 12.35 -3.39
CA SER A 165 1.55 13.36 -2.73
C SER A 165 1.93 14.78 -3.18
N PHE A 166 3.22 15.04 -3.39
CA PHE A 166 3.68 16.30 -3.97
C PHE A 166 3.28 16.47 -5.44
N THR A 167 3.30 15.40 -6.23
CA THR A 167 2.79 15.49 -7.62
C THR A 167 1.27 15.72 -7.66
N GLU A 168 0.54 15.18 -6.68
CA GLU A 168 -0.91 15.29 -6.59
C GLU A 168 -1.36 16.70 -6.19
N ILE A 169 -0.68 17.35 -5.24
CA ILE A 169 -0.99 18.74 -4.88
C ILE A 169 -0.73 19.69 -6.05
N LEU A 170 0.31 19.45 -6.86
CA LEU A 170 0.53 20.18 -8.11
C LEU A 170 -0.60 19.92 -9.12
N GLY A 171 -1.08 18.68 -9.21
CA GLY A 171 -2.24 18.32 -10.05
C GLY A 171 -3.52 19.05 -9.62
N VAL A 172 -3.80 19.12 -8.32
CA VAL A 172 -4.95 19.88 -7.78
C VAL A 172 -4.78 21.37 -8.05
N TRP A 173 -3.58 21.92 -7.86
CA TRP A 173 -3.31 23.33 -8.15
C TRP A 173 -3.50 23.66 -9.64
N LEU A 174 -3.00 22.81 -10.54
CA LEU A 174 -3.19 22.96 -11.99
C LEU A 174 -4.67 22.86 -12.38
N ALA A 175 -5.41 21.92 -11.81
CA ALA A 175 -6.85 21.80 -12.06
C ALA A 175 -7.63 23.02 -11.55
N ALA A 176 -7.22 23.59 -10.40
CA ALA A 176 -7.79 24.82 -9.86
C ALA A 176 -7.53 26.00 -10.78
N HIS A 177 -6.28 26.11 -11.24
CA HIS A 177 -5.86 27.16 -12.15
C HIS A 177 -6.59 27.04 -13.50
N TYR A 178 -6.67 25.84 -14.06
CA TYR A 178 -7.43 25.55 -15.29
C TYR A 178 -8.91 25.91 -15.16
N ARG A 179 -9.55 25.56 -14.04
CA ARG A 179 -10.95 25.95 -13.77
C ARG A 179 -11.13 27.48 -13.69
N ASN A 180 -10.15 28.18 -13.12
CA ASN A 180 -10.19 29.63 -12.95
C ASN A 180 -9.84 30.39 -14.24
N GLN A 181 -9.28 29.72 -15.25
CA GLN A 181 -9.17 30.27 -16.59
C GLN A 181 -10.56 30.25 -17.25
N LYS A 182 -11.16 31.43 -17.41
CA LYS A 182 -12.46 31.61 -18.09
C LYS A 182 -12.40 31.05 -19.52
N ASP A 183 -13.47 30.40 -19.95
CA ASP A 183 -13.70 30.05 -21.36
C ASP A 183 -13.58 31.31 -22.25
N PRO A 184 -12.58 31.40 -23.15
CA PRO A 184 -12.49 32.50 -24.12
C PRO A 184 -13.60 32.43 -25.18
N LYS A 185 -14.43 31.37 -25.18
CA LYS A 185 -15.57 31.18 -26.09
C LYS A 185 -16.92 31.61 -25.51
N ALA A 186 -16.99 32.06 -24.25
CA ALA A 186 -18.18 32.72 -23.73
C ALA A 186 -18.28 34.12 -24.36
N ASN A 187 -18.80 34.15 -25.60
CA ASN A 187 -19.05 35.37 -26.35
C ASN A 187 -20.04 36.24 -25.54
N PRO A 188 -19.64 37.44 -25.05
CA PRO A 188 -20.54 38.32 -24.30
C PRO A 188 -21.73 38.80 -25.15
N SER A 189 -21.69 38.56 -26.47
CA SER A 189 -22.64 39.03 -27.48
C SER A 189 -23.88 38.13 -27.68
N THR A 190 -24.14 37.15 -26.81
CA THR A 190 -25.36 36.30 -26.88
C THR A 190 -26.29 36.48 -25.67
N LEU A 191 -26.06 37.53 -24.87
CA LEU A 191 -26.92 37.95 -23.74
C LEU A 191 -27.55 39.34 -23.95
N LEU A 192 -27.69 39.75 -25.20
CA LEU A 192 -28.45 40.94 -25.63
C LEU A 192 -29.35 40.53 -26.79
#